data_AF-A0A969WM52-F1
#
_entry.id   AF-A0A969WM52-F1
#
_cell.length_a   1.000
_cell.length_b   1.000
_cell.length_c   1.000
_cell.angle_alpha   90.00
_cell.angle_beta   90.00
_cell.angle_gamma   90.00
#
_symmetry.space_group_name_H-M   'P 1'
#
loop_
_entity.id
_entity.type
_entity.pdbx_description
1 polymer ?
#
loop_
_entity_poly.entity_id
_entity_poly.type
_entity_poly.pdbx_seq_one_letter_code
_entity_poly.pdbx_strand_id
1 'polypeptide(L)' 'MDGLEAEWGDEASVMLLNVQDPAAKPLLDELGFRYTPTFILFDAAGSEVWRATGSIDPDEVNQQLNALN' A
#
# COMPACT_ATOMS: atom_id res chain seq x y z
N MET A 1 -7.35 -8.40 -6.69
CA MET A 1 -6.05 -8.70 -6.08
C MET A 1 -5.02 -8.90 -7.18
N ASP A 2 -5.42 -9.58 -8.25
CA ASP A 2 -4.58 -10.07 -9.34
C ASP A 2 -3.69 -9.03 -10.05
N GLY A 3 -4.14 -7.78 -10.21
CA GLY A 3 -3.36 -6.77 -10.95
C GLY A 3 -2.07 -6.33 -10.24
N LEU A 4 -2.18 -5.96 -8.95
CA LEU A 4 -1.05 -5.42 -8.18
C LEU A 4 -0.01 -6.49 -7.86
N GLU A 5 -0.48 -7.69 -7.49
CA GLU A 5 0.41 -8.83 -7.22
C GLU A 5 1.11 -9.33 -8.48
N ALA A 6 0.41 -9.34 -9.62
CA ALA A 6 1.05 -9.69 -10.88
C ALA A 6 2.09 -8.65 -11.32
N GLU A 7 1.90 -7.38 -10.96
CA GLU A 7 2.79 -6.30 -11.37
C GLU A 7 4.00 -6.14 -10.45
N TRP A 8 3.82 -6.23 -9.12
CA TRP A 8 4.88 -5.94 -8.14
C TRP A 8 5.17 -7.07 -7.16
N GLY A 9 4.55 -8.25 -7.31
CA GLY A 9 4.69 -9.35 -6.34
C GLY A 9 6.13 -9.90 -6.18
N ASP A 10 6.98 -9.71 -7.19
CA ASP A 10 8.40 -10.08 -7.13
C ASP A 10 9.28 -9.04 -6.42
N GLU A 11 8.80 -7.79 -6.31
CA GLU A 11 9.54 -6.64 -5.78
C GLU A 11 9.04 -6.22 -4.39
N ALA A 12 7.74 -6.40 -4.13
CA ALA A 12 7.08 -6.01 -2.89
C ALA A 12 5.99 -7.01 -2.50
N SER A 13 5.78 -7.17 -1.19
CA SER A 13 4.64 -7.92 -0.69
C SER A 13 3.38 -7.04 -0.76
N VAL A 14 2.39 -7.49 -1.52
CA VAL A 14 1.10 -6.80 -1.63
C VAL A 14 0.13 -7.39 -0.60
N MET A 15 -0.44 -6.54 0.24
CA MET A 15 -1.45 -6.94 1.22
C MET A 15 -2.76 -6.17 0.99
N LEU A 16 -3.85 -6.92 0.77
CA LEU A 16 -5.19 -6.33 0.72
C LEU A 16 -5.81 -6.32 2.11
N LEU A 17 -5.99 -5.13 2.67
CA LEU A 17 -6.67 -4.95 3.96
C LEU A 17 -8.15 -4.65 3.76
N ASN A 18 -9.04 -5.49 4.28
CA ASN A 18 -10.47 -5.20 4.31
C ASN A 18 -10.77 -4.19 5.42
N VAL A 19 -11.10 -2.96 5.03
CA VAL A 19 -11.37 -1.88 5.99
C VAL A 19 -12.65 -2.07 6.81
N GLN A 20 -13.52 -2.99 6.37
CA GLN A 20 -14.75 -3.33 7.09
C GLN A 20 -14.52 -4.42 8.15
N ASP A 21 -13.34 -5.06 8.16
CA ASP A 21 -12.99 -6.04 9.18
C ASP A 21 -12.70 -5.31 10.51
N PRO A 22 -13.43 -5.62 11.60
CA PRO A 22 -13.16 -5.04 12.92
C PRO A 22 -11.71 -5.25 13.39
N ALA A 23 -11.06 -6.35 12.98
CA ALA A 23 -9.67 -6.63 13.32
C ALA A 23 -8.68 -5.66 12.65
N ALA A 24 -9.05 -5.03 11.53
CA ALA A 24 -8.24 -4.02 10.87
C ALA A 24 -8.29 -2.66 11.58
N LYS A 25 -9.30 -2.40 12.41
CA LYS A 25 -9.55 -1.08 13.01
C LYS A 25 -8.35 -0.49 13.75
N PRO A 26 -7.61 -1.22 14.61
CA PRO A 26 -6.44 -0.66 15.28
C PRO A 26 -5.39 -0.14 14.31
N LEU A 27 -5.12 -0.90 13.24
CA LEU A 27 -4.17 -0.53 12.20
C LEU A 27 -4.67 0.66 11.38
N LEU A 28 -5.95 0.71 11.03
CA LEU A 28 -6.54 1.84 10.30
C LEU A 28 -6.49 3.14 11.11
N ASP A 29 -6.72 3.06 12.41
CA ASP A 29 -6.64 4.19 13.33
C ASP A 29 -5.19 4.69 13.43
N GLU A 30 -4.21 3.78 13.55
CA GLU A 30 -2.77 4.10 13.55
C GLU A 30 -2.32 4.76 12.24
N LEU A 31 -2.77 4.22 11.10
CA LEU A 31 -2.44 4.74 9.76
C LEU A 31 -3.23 6.00 9.38
N GLY A 32 -4.10 6.51 10.27
CA GLY A 32 -4.94 7.67 10.02
C GLY A 32 -5.84 7.52 8.79
N PHE A 33 -6.32 6.31 8.51
CA PHE A 33 -7.10 5.97 7.32
C PHE A 33 -8.43 6.75 7.26
N ARG A 34 -8.81 7.23 6.07
CA ARG A 34 -10.03 8.04 5.87
C ARG A 34 -10.89 7.66 4.67
N TYR A 35 -10.31 7.13 3.59
CA TYR A 35 -10.99 6.95 2.31
C TYR A 35 -10.59 5.65 1.61
N THR A 36 -11.55 4.98 0.97
CA THR A 36 -11.27 3.81 0.12
C THR A 36 -11.27 4.16 -1.36
N PRO A 37 -10.42 3.51 -2.18
CA PRO A 37 -9.24 2.75 -1.76
C PRO A 37 -8.11 3.68 -1.30
N THR A 38 -7.27 3.21 -0.37
CA THR A 38 -5.99 3.84 -0.02
C THR A 38 -4.89 2.83 -0.28
N PHE A 39 -3.83 3.27 -0.94
CA PHE A 39 -2.61 2.52 -1.18
C PHE A 39 -1.51 3.14 -0.33
N ILE A 40 -0.75 2.30 0.36
CA ILE A 40 0.36 2.73 1.22
C ILE A 40 1.53 1.83 0.92
N LEU A 41 2.68 2.43 0.60
CA LEU A 41 3.94 1.74 0.44
C LEU A 41 4.78 1.93 1.69
N PHE A 42 5.27 0.83 2.22
CA PHE A 42 6.20 0.81 3.35
C PHE A 42 7.58 0.35 2.89
N ASP A 43 8.63 0.91 3.50
CA ASP A 43 9.98 0.38 3.37
C ASP A 43 10.18 -0.89 4.23
N ALA A 44 11.35 -1.51 4.12
CA ALA A 44 11.68 -2.72 4.88
C ALA A 44 11.74 -2.51 6.41
N ALA A 45 11.83 -1.27 6.88
CA ALA A 45 11.78 -0.93 8.31
C ALA A 45 10.35 -0.68 8.80
N GLY A 46 9.35 -0.72 7.90
CA GLY A 46 7.95 -0.44 8.20
C GLY A 46 7.59 1.04 8.19
N SER A 47 8.45 1.90 7.65
CA SER A 47 8.15 3.33 7.50
C SER A 47 7.30 3.56 6.26
N GLU A 48 6.24 4.35 6.38
CA GLU A 48 5.46 4.81 5.23
C GLU A 48 6.31 5.74 4.37
N VAL A 49 6.51 5.38 3.10
CA VAL A 49 7.28 6.19 2.14
C VAL A 49 6.42 6.84 1.08
N TRP A 50 5.22 6.28 0.84
CA TRP A 50 4.30 6.81 -0.15
C TRP A 50 2.85 6.40 0.14
N ARG A 51 1.90 7.25 -0.24
CA ARG A 51 0.46 7.02 -0.09
C ARG A 51 -0.33 7.68 -1.22
N ALA A 52 -1.34 6.97 -1.72
CA ALA A 52 -2.34 7.51 -2.63
C ALA A 52 -3.76 7.08 -2.26
N THR A 53 -4.75 7.91 -2.59
CA THR A 53 -6.18 7.62 -2.43
C THR A 53 -6.87 7.59 -3.78
N GLY A 54 -7.75 6.61 -4.00
CA GLY A 54 -8.51 6.48 -5.25
C GLY A 54 -7.80 5.62 -6.29
N SER A 55 -6.88 6.22 -7.05
CA SER A 55 -6.11 5.53 -8.09
C SER A 55 -4.62 5.73 -7.91
N ILE A 56 -3.83 4.85 -8.51
CA ILE A 56 -2.37 4.90 -8.51
C ILE A 56 -1.86 4.97 -9.95
N ASP A 57 -0.72 5.62 -10.14
CA ASP A 57 0.04 5.60 -11.39
C ASP A 57 1.18 4.56 -11.25
N PRO A 58 1.21 3.50 -12.09
CA PRO A 58 2.26 2.50 -12.03
C PRO A 58 3.67 3.07 -12.16
N ASP A 59 3.87 4.11 -12.96
CA ASP A 59 5.19 4.73 -13.13
C ASP A 59 5.66 5.42 -11.84
N GLU A 60 4.73 6.01 -11.07
CA GLU A 60 5.03 6.61 -9.78
C GLU A 60 5.40 5.52 -8.76
N VAL A 61 4.64 4.42 -8.72
CA VAL A 61 4.92 3.29 -7.82
C VAL A 61 6.30 2.69 -8.11
N ASN A 62 6.62 2.48 -9.40
CA ASN A 62 7.93 1.98 -9.83
C ASN A 62 9.06 2.93 -9.41
N GLN A 63 8.86 4.25 -9.48
CA GLN A 63 9.86 5.21 -9.01
C GLN A 63 10.10 5.08 -7.51
N GLN A 64 9.03 4.91 -6.71
CA GLN A 64 9.18 4.73 -5.27
C GLN A 64 9.88 3.40 -4.93
N LEU A 65 9.50 2.29 -5.57
CA LEU A 65 10.12 0.98 -5.36
C LEU A 65 11.62 1.01 -5.70
N ASN A 66 11.99 1.63 -6.82
CA ASN A 66 13.39 1.78 -7.21
C ASN A 66 14.20 2.65 -6.24
N ALA A 67 13.57 3.59 -5.53
CA ALA A 67 14.24 4.41 -4.53
C ALA A 67 14.50 3.68 -3.20
N LEU A 68 13.92 2.49 -3.00
CA LEU A 68 14.09 1.66 -1.80
C LEU A 68 15.21 0.61 -1.92
N ASN A 69 15.75 0.41 -3.11
CA ASN A 69 16.87 -0.51 -3.41
C ASN A 69 18.23 0.20 -3.36
#